data_AF-A0AAD8XSK2-F1
#
_entry.id   AF-A0AAD8XSK2-F1
#
_cell.length_a   1.000
_cell.length_b   1.000
_cell.length_c   1.000
_cell.angle_alpha   90.00
_cell.angle_beta   90.00
_cell.angle_gamma   90.00
#
_symmetry.space_group_name_H-M   'P 1'
#
loop_
_entity.id
_entity.type
_entity.pdbx_description
1 polymer ?
#
loop_
_entity_poly.entity_id
_entity_poly.type
_entity_poly.pdbx_seq_one_letter_code
_entity_poly.pdbx_strand_id
1 'polypeptide(L)'
;MAKTTPRKITPKTAAPATAVTSVTMDDLKKVNNNLKTTLDEHDRDRATQINQLEEKEKQLLDRLSKLNEEKLKAASANGNVDVSDDDFLEINAGGKVIAVKRATLRQLQGSRLEAMFSGSWDKKLVRDSRGRLFLDVNSDCFQAIVDYMNELAISSEDEPPMPPTVDDELQHILVHQMNLFGLTVDPQIDSNIITQDSDATILHNWLEEDGSGGELELLYRSSRDGLTGQDFHSKCDNKGPTVVIIETAEGGVIGGYANAAWKSNCIGYASANKAFLFALSGFGLLSPCKMKLKNASDKYAINNYDSFGPTFGSGHDLSVLDGSSLSLYIGHSYECGPSELPVSRSYNIKEMEVFQVTDNPTPLQDPRKKQPISYKSVEKVAAVDTFSKEVNDAINEKWTTLQELETKVLSLEESFKDEGHFIESFGSGDPNNVVMLNVSGTMMATSRATLLLSEDSVLAQQFDNSKWTEQGSATASPRVKDWTPDDVTNWVKSVKDVPDDIATLFWENEIKGSELLALNESGLKMIGVKRAGTICLLLKEIKQLEEASQDTATLIEYSPYCFGKILDYLRLKHLETLGLIDEPALPTVCESQKKRFEKVVKYYFPGNCSKFILG
;
A
#
# COMPACT_ATOMS: atom_id res chain seq x y z
N MET A 1 -96.42 11.09 -45.10
CA MET A 1 -95.27 11.42 -45.97
C MET A 1 -94.84 12.85 -45.69
N ALA A 2 -93.52 13.06 -45.66
CA ALA A 2 -92.79 14.15 -45.01
C ALA A 2 -93.19 15.60 -45.38
N LYS A 3 -92.94 16.53 -44.43
CA LYS A 3 -92.13 17.74 -44.69
C LYS A 3 -91.71 18.43 -43.38
N THR A 4 -90.42 18.69 -43.33
CA THR A 4 -89.58 19.19 -42.23
C THR A 4 -89.61 20.72 -42.12
N THR A 5 -89.38 21.18 -40.89
CA THR A 5 -89.38 22.55 -40.36
C THR A 5 -88.35 23.51 -40.99
N PRO A 6 -88.61 24.84 -41.04
CA PRO A 6 -87.57 25.86 -41.11
C PRO A 6 -87.37 26.60 -39.77
N ARG A 7 -86.10 26.90 -39.49
CA ARG A 7 -85.52 27.44 -38.24
C ARG A 7 -85.58 28.98 -38.23
N LYS A 8 -85.97 29.56 -37.09
CA LYS A 8 -85.96 31.01 -36.79
C LYS A 8 -84.55 31.59 -36.78
N ILE A 9 -84.38 32.79 -37.34
CA ILE A 9 -83.22 33.67 -37.14
C ILE A 9 -83.72 34.96 -36.47
N THR A 10 -83.10 35.34 -35.35
CA THR A 10 -83.27 36.62 -34.64
C THR A 10 -81.92 37.37 -34.56
N PRO A 11 -81.90 38.69 -34.38
CA PRO A 11 -80.75 39.55 -34.74
C PRO A 11 -79.63 39.59 -33.69
N LYS A 12 -78.41 39.88 -34.19
CA LYS A 12 -77.16 40.11 -33.47
C LYS A 12 -77.27 41.18 -32.36
N THR A 13 -76.85 40.83 -31.15
CA THR A 13 -76.50 41.74 -30.05
C THR A 13 -75.05 42.22 -30.17
N ALA A 14 -74.83 43.48 -29.79
CA ALA A 14 -73.57 44.21 -29.85
C ALA A 14 -72.49 43.67 -28.88
N ALA A 15 -71.23 43.80 -29.30
CA ALA A 15 -70.03 43.43 -28.53
C ALA A 15 -69.78 44.38 -27.34
N PRO A 16 -69.17 43.92 -26.23
CA PRO A 16 -68.71 44.80 -25.17
C PRO A 16 -67.34 45.42 -25.51
N ALA A 17 -67.19 46.68 -25.12
CA ALA A 17 -66.00 47.49 -25.25
C ALA A 17 -64.83 46.95 -24.40
N THR A 18 -63.66 46.89 -25.01
CA THR A 18 -62.36 46.63 -24.39
C THR A 18 -61.97 47.78 -23.45
N ALA A 19 -61.79 47.49 -22.17
CA ALA A 19 -61.21 48.41 -21.20
C ALA A 19 -59.68 48.54 -21.46
N VAL A 20 -59.25 49.74 -21.84
CA VAL A 20 -57.83 50.10 -21.91
C VAL A 20 -57.40 50.59 -20.53
N THR A 21 -56.55 49.83 -19.85
CA THR A 21 -55.88 50.23 -18.60
C THR A 21 -54.78 51.26 -18.92
N SER A 22 -54.89 52.47 -18.38
CA SER A 22 -53.90 53.53 -18.56
C SER A 22 -52.73 53.36 -17.58
N VAL A 23 -51.57 52.95 -18.07
CA VAL A 23 -50.30 52.95 -17.33
C VAL A 23 -49.91 54.40 -17.00
N THR A 24 -49.54 54.70 -15.74
CA THR A 24 -49.17 56.06 -15.31
C THR A 24 -47.65 56.28 -15.30
N MET A 25 -47.21 57.54 -15.31
CA MET A 25 -45.78 57.89 -15.23
C MET A 25 -45.13 57.46 -13.90
N ASP A 26 -45.91 57.39 -12.82
CA ASP A 26 -45.42 56.91 -11.53
C ASP A 26 -45.29 55.38 -11.50
N ASP A 27 -46.14 54.65 -12.24
CA ASP A 27 -45.95 53.22 -12.48
C ASP A 27 -44.62 52.95 -13.22
N LEU A 28 -44.28 53.77 -14.23
CA LEU A 28 -43.02 53.65 -14.96
C LEU A 28 -41.80 53.93 -14.08
N LYS A 29 -41.85 54.94 -13.21
CA LYS A 29 -40.77 55.21 -12.23
C LYS A 29 -40.58 54.05 -11.26
N LYS A 30 -41.68 53.46 -10.77
CA LYS A 30 -41.64 52.31 -9.87
C LYS A 30 -41.00 51.10 -10.56
N VAL A 31 -41.38 50.82 -11.81
CA VAL A 31 -40.78 49.74 -12.61
C VAL A 31 -39.29 49.98 -12.87
N ASN A 32 -38.88 51.20 -13.22
CA ASN A 32 -37.46 51.52 -13.42
C ASN A 32 -36.64 51.41 -12.12
N ASN A 33 -37.18 51.84 -10.99
CA ASN A 33 -36.51 51.67 -9.70
C ASN A 33 -36.37 50.19 -9.34
N ASN A 34 -37.41 49.38 -9.54
CA ASN A 34 -37.33 47.94 -9.32
C ASN A 34 -36.30 47.28 -10.24
N LEU A 35 -36.30 47.62 -11.54
CA LEU A 35 -35.32 47.10 -12.51
C LEU A 35 -33.88 47.43 -12.09
N LYS A 36 -33.66 48.66 -11.63
CA LYS A 36 -32.35 49.09 -11.12
C LYS A 36 -31.92 48.29 -9.89
N THR A 37 -32.80 48.16 -8.89
CA THR A 37 -32.50 47.39 -7.67
C THR A 37 -32.16 45.93 -8.00
N THR A 38 -32.94 45.29 -8.88
CA THR A 38 -32.69 43.91 -9.29
C THR A 38 -31.36 43.75 -10.05
N LEU A 39 -30.98 44.73 -10.88
CA LEU A 39 -29.68 44.71 -11.55
C LEU A 39 -28.53 44.88 -10.54
N ASP A 40 -28.66 45.80 -9.59
CA ASP A 40 -27.68 46.03 -8.53
C ASP A 40 -27.56 44.82 -7.57
N GLU A 41 -28.63 44.04 -7.37
CA GLU A 41 -28.61 42.75 -6.66
C GLU A 41 -27.86 41.69 -7.47
N HIS A 42 -28.21 41.51 -8.74
CA HIS A 42 -27.58 40.55 -9.63
C HIS A 42 -26.06 40.80 -9.80
N ASP A 43 -25.63 42.06 -9.91
CA ASP A 43 -24.21 42.41 -9.97
C ASP A 43 -23.48 42.15 -8.65
N ARG A 44 -24.13 42.34 -7.50
CA ARG A 44 -23.59 41.99 -6.17
C ARG A 44 -23.44 40.48 -5.99
N ASP A 45 -24.43 39.70 -6.43
CA ASP A 45 -24.37 38.24 -6.35
C ASP A 45 -23.24 37.70 -7.25
N ARG A 46 -23.09 38.24 -8.46
CA ARG A 46 -21.99 37.88 -9.36
C ARG A 46 -20.62 38.22 -8.75
N ALA A 47 -20.47 39.40 -8.18
CA ALA A 47 -19.24 39.81 -7.51
C ALA A 47 -18.91 38.90 -6.31
N THR A 48 -19.94 38.47 -5.56
CA THR A 48 -19.77 37.54 -4.44
C THR A 48 -19.22 36.19 -4.89
N GLN A 49 -19.77 35.62 -5.97
CA GLN A 49 -19.28 34.35 -6.54
C GLN A 49 -17.82 34.45 -7.03
N ILE A 50 -17.49 35.55 -7.73
CA ILE A 50 -16.11 35.78 -8.20
C ILE A 50 -15.14 35.88 -7.02
N ASN A 51 -15.48 36.67 -5.98
CA ASN A 51 -14.64 36.82 -4.80
C ASN A 51 -14.42 35.48 -4.06
N GLN A 52 -15.43 34.62 -3.99
CA GLN A 52 -15.28 33.28 -3.39
C GLN A 52 -14.31 32.40 -4.18
N LEU A 53 -14.38 32.44 -5.51
CA LEU A 53 -13.47 31.70 -6.39
C LEU A 53 -12.02 32.19 -6.25
N GLU A 54 -11.81 33.52 -6.21
CA GLU A 54 -10.49 34.13 -6.04
C GLU A 54 -9.87 33.82 -4.68
N GLU A 55 -10.67 33.88 -3.61
CA GLU A 55 -10.21 33.54 -2.27
C GLU A 55 -9.83 32.06 -2.17
N LYS A 56 -10.62 31.16 -2.75
CA LYS A 56 -10.30 29.72 -2.78
C LYS A 56 -9.04 29.43 -3.59
N GLU A 57 -8.87 30.06 -4.73
CA GLU A 57 -7.66 29.97 -5.57
C GLU A 57 -6.42 30.40 -4.79
N LYS A 58 -6.49 31.56 -4.12
CA LYS A 58 -5.42 32.08 -3.27
C LYS A 58 -5.06 31.12 -2.13
N GLN A 59 -6.06 30.58 -1.44
CA GLN A 59 -5.85 29.61 -0.36
C GLN A 59 -5.11 28.35 -0.84
N LEU A 60 -5.43 27.85 -2.04
CA LEU A 60 -4.73 26.69 -2.63
C LEU A 60 -3.29 27.02 -3.01
N LEU A 61 -3.03 28.21 -3.57
CA LEU A 61 -1.68 28.67 -3.88
C LEU A 61 -0.82 28.82 -2.62
N ASP A 62 -1.36 29.41 -1.55
CA ASP A 62 -0.67 29.58 -0.27
C ASP A 62 -0.30 28.21 0.35
N ARG A 63 -1.23 27.23 0.28
CA ARG A 63 -0.98 25.86 0.74
C ARG A 63 0.12 25.16 -0.05
N LEU A 64 0.10 25.28 -1.38
CA LEU A 64 1.16 24.72 -2.24
C LEU A 64 2.52 25.36 -1.97
N SER A 65 2.58 26.68 -1.79
CA SER A 65 3.82 27.39 -1.44
C SER A 65 4.37 26.88 -0.10
N LYS A 66 3.51 26.79 0.91
CA LYS A 66 3.89 26.28 2.23
C LYS A 66 4.40 24.85 2.17
N LEU A 67 3.72 23.96 1.44
CA LEU A 67 4.15 22.58 1.26
C LEU A 67 5.54 22.50 0.59
N ASN A 68 5.77 23.31 -0.44
CA ASN A 68 7.08 23.37 -1.12
C ASN A 68 8.19 23.89 -0.19
N GLU A 69 7.91 24.90 0.64
CA GLU A 69 8.85 25.40 1.65
C GLU A 69 9.18 24.32 2.69
N GLU A 70 8.19 23.57 3.16
CA GLU A 70 8.38 22.45 4.09
C GLU A 70 9.22 21.32 3.46
N LYS A 71 8.94 20.95 2.21
CA LYS A 71 9.74 19.98 1.44
C LYS A 71 11.19 20.43 1.29
N LEU A 72 11.42 21.69 0.90
CA LEU A 72 12.76 22.25 0.74
C LEU A 72 13.53 22.28 2.06
N LYS A 73 12.85 22.64 3.16
CA LYS A 73 13.44 22.65 4.51
C LYS A 73 13.82 21.24 4.95
N ALA A 74 12.95 20.24 4.72
CA ALA A 74 13.24 18.85 5.01
C ALA A 74 14.45 18.34 4.20
N ALA A 75 14.48 18.61 2.90
CA ALA A 75 15.60 18.24 2.02
C ALA A 75 16.91 18.94 2.42
N SER A 76 16.85 20.21 2.84
CA SER A 76 18.04 20.93 3.29
C SER A 76 18.61 20.37 4.60
N ALA A 77 17.73 19.97 5.52
CA ALA A 77 18.13 19.40 6.81
C ALA A 77 18.64 17.95 6.69
N ASN A 78 17.93 17.12 5.91
CA ASN A 78 18.08 15.66 5.92
C ASN A 78 18.64 15.09 4.61
N GLY A 79 18.67 15.88 3.55
CA GLY A 79 19.03 15.41 2.21
C GLY A 79 20.50 15.62 1.85
N ASN A 80 20.84 15.15 0.66
CA ASN A 80 22.12 15.36 0.01
C ASN A 80 21.89 16.11 -1.31
N VAL A 81 22.62 17.21 -1.51
CA VAL A 81 22.41 18.16 -2.63
C VAL A 81 23.06 17.68 -3.92
N ASP A 82 24.05 16.78 -3.82
CA ASP A 82 24.86 16.30 -4.95
C ASP A 82 24.36 14.95 -5.51
N VAL A 83 23.11 14.59 -5.23
CA VAL A 83 22.53 13.31 -5.62
C VAL A 83 22.19 13.27 -7.10
N SER A 84 22.56 12.18 -7.78
CA SER A 84 22.26 11.93 -9.19
C SER A 84 21.44 10.66 -9.37
N ASP A 85 20.58 10.64 -10.39
CA ASP A 85 19.85 9.44 -10.79
C ASP A 85 20.78 8.31 -11.29
N ASP A 86 22.00 8.67 -11.74
CA ASP A 86 23.05 7.73 -12.12
C ASP A 86 23.87 7.20 -10.93
N ASP A 87 23.57 7.63 -9.69
CA ASP A 87 24.25 7.12 -8.50
C ASP A 87 24.00 5.62 -8.33
N PHE A 88 25.07 4.87 -8.07
CA PHE A 88 24.99 3.47 -7.66
C PHE A 88 24.85 3.38 -6.15
N LEU A 89 23.77 2.75 -5.71
CA LEU A 89 23.47 2.53 -4.31
C LEU A 89 23.77 1.08 -3.95
N GLU A 90 24.54 0.87 -2.89
CA GLU A 90 24.69 -0.42 -2.24
C GLU A 90 23.73 -0.49 -1.05
N ILE A 91 22.78 -1.43 -1.12
CA ILE A 91 21.76 -1.64 -0.11
C ILE A 91 21.95 -3.01 0.52
N ASN A 92 22.24 -3.06 1.82
CA ASN A 92 22.14 -4.25 2.63
C ASN A 92 20.67 -4.49 3.00
N ALA A 93 20.00 -5.32 2.20
CA ALA A 93 18.63 -5.75 2.43
C ALA A 93 18.65 -7.05 3.24
N GLY A 94 18.48 -6.93 4.56
CA GLY A 94 18.38 -8.09 5.46
C GLY A 94 19.60 -9.01 5.53
N GLY A 95 20.77 -8.56 5.06
CA GLY A 95 22.04 -9.31 5.02
C GLY A 95 22.59 -9.54 3.61
N LYS A 96 21.76 -9.39 2.58
CA LYS A 96 22.16 -9.46 1.17
C LYS A 96 22.44 -8.07 0.64
N VAL A 97 23.60 -7.89 0.01
CA VAL A 97 23.95 -6.61 -0.62
C VAL A 97 23.40 -6.59 -2.04
N ILE A 98 22.55 -5.62 -2.33
CA ILE A 98 21.97 -5.38 -3.65
C ILE A 98 22.51 -4.04 -4.15
N ALA A 99 23.15 -4.06 -5.32
CA ALA A 99 23.63 -2.86 -5.99
C ALA A 99 22.62 -2.45 -7.07
N VAL A 100 22.19 -1.19 -7.05
CA VAL A 100 21.12 -0.70 -7.94
C VAL A 100 21.31 0.78 -8.23
N LYS A 101 20.88 1.25 -9.41
CA LYS A 101 20.87 2.68 -9.72
C LYS A 101 19.76 3.38 -8.94
N ARG A 102 20.02 4.61 -8.52
CA ARG A 102 18.99 5.45 -7.88
C ARG A 102 17.77 5.64 -8.79
N ALA A 103 17.97 5.87 -10.09
CA ALA A 103 16.89 5.96 -11.06
C ALA A 103 15.93 4.77 -11.02
N THR A 104 16.44 3.54 -10.87
CA THR A 104 15.65 2.32 -10.82
C THR A 104 14.68 2.32 -9.63
N LEU A 105 15.13 2.75 -8.45
CA LEU A 105 14.29 2.78 -7.24
C LEU A 105 13.29 3.95 -7.24
N ARG A 106 13.42 4.87 -8.19
CA ARG A 106 12.54 6.04 -8.36
C ARG A 106 11.57 5.91 -9.54
N GLN A 107 11.52 4.73 -10.17
CA GLN A 107 10.69 4.52 -11.37
C GLN A 107 9.19 4.74 -11.11
N LEU A 108 8.72 4.37 -9.91
CA LEU A 108 7.32 4.54 -9.52
C LEU A 108 7.13 5.80 -8.68
N GLN A 109 6.70 6.88 -9.34
CA GLN A 109 6.49 8.17 -8.70
C GLN A 109 5.40 8.10 -7.62
N GLY A 110 5.68 8.66 -6.44
CA GLY A 110 4.75 8.65 -5.31
C GLY A 110 4.73 7.33 -4.53
N SER A 111 5.56 6.36 -4.89
CA SER A 111 5.85 5.22 -4.02
C SER A 111 6.74 5.66 -2.84
N ARG A 112 6.68 4.93 -1.73
CA ARG A 112 7.57 5.16 -0.59
C ARG A 112 9.03 4.85 -0.94
N LEU A 113 9.27 3.98 -1.92
CA LEU A 113 10.60 3.71 -2.48
C LEU A 113 11.17 4.96 -3.16
N GLU A 114 10.38 5.64 -4.00
CA GLU A 114 10.81 6.88 -4.66
C GLU A 114 11.10 7.99 -3.64
N ALA A 115 10.25 8.13 -2.63
CA ALA A 115 10.47 9.08 -1.54
C ALA A 115 11.77 8.81 -0.79
N MET A 116 12.01 7.55 -0.40
CA MET A 116 13.21 7.12 0.32
C MET A 116 14.49 7.43 -0.45
N PHE A 117 14.49 7.21 -1.76
CA PHE A 117 15.68 7.40 -2.61
C PHE A 117 15.68 8.72 -3.40
N SER A 118 14.78 9.65 -3.08
CA SER A 118 14.68 10.98 -3.71
C SER A 118 15.90 11.88 -3.48
N GLY A 119 16.79 11.53 -2.54
CA GLY A 119 17.89 12.38 -2.09
C GLY A 119 17.53 13.29 -0.91
N SER A 120 16.24 13.49 -0.64
CA SER A 120 15.75 14.41 0.41
C SER A 120 15.96 13.88 1.84
N TRP A 121 16.20 12.58 1.98
CA TRP A 121 16.29 11.89 3.27
C TRP A 121 17.62 11.15 3.48
N ASP A 122 18.56 11.24 2.54
CA ASP A 122 19.80 10.44 2.48
C ASP A 122 20.64 10.44 3.77
N LYS A 123 20.64 11.53 4.56
CA LYS A 123 21.37 11.62 5.83
C LYS A 123 20.65 10.94 7.00
N LYS A 124 19.33 10.75 6.91
CA LYS A 124 18.53 10.05 7.92
C LYS A 124 18.53 8.54 7.72
N LEU A 125 18.76 8.07 6.49
CA LEU A 125 18.73 6.65 6.19
C LEU A 125 19.80 5.88 6.96
N VAL A 126 19.40 4.79 7.60
CA VAL A 126 20.30 3.93 8.36
C VAL A 126 21.35 3.32 7.42
N ARG A 127 22.59 3.24 7.91
CA ARG A 127 23.69 2.57 7.23
C ARG A 127 24.27 1.48 8.11
N ASP A 128 24.74 0.41 7.49
CA ASP A 128 25.47 -0.63 8.20
C ASP A 128 26.91 -0.17 8.53
N SER A 129 27.67 -1.02 9.22
CA SER A 129 29.05 -0.73 9.64
C SER A 129 30.01 -0.48 8.46
N ARG A 130 29.63 -0.86 7.23
CA ARG A 130 30.39 -0.63 6.00
C ARG A 130 29.90 0.60 5.23
N GLY A 131 28.98 1.39 5.80
CA GLY A 131 28.44 2.61 5.20
C GLY A 131 27.39 2.37 4.12
N ARG A 132 26.97 1.12 3.90
CA ARG A 132 25.92 0.77 2.92
C ARG A 132 24.55 1.08 3.50
N LEU A 133 23.59 1.48 2.68
CA LEU A 133 22.22 1.69 3.15
C LEU A 133 21.66 0.37 3.70
N PHE A 134 20.97 0.40 4.83
CA PHE A 134 20.46 -0.81 5.46
C PHE A 134 18.93 -0.78 5.49
N LEU A 135 18.31 -1.88 5.02
CA LEU A 135 16.87 -2.11 5.09
C LEU A 135 16.62 -3.44 5.82
N ASP A 136 15.85 -3.41 6.91
CA ASP A 136 15.51 -4.59 7.71
C ASP A 136 14.33 -5.36 7.09
N VAL A 137 14.55 -5.92 5.91
CA VAL A 137 13.54 -6.59 5.08
C VAL A 137 14.01 -7.99 4.66
N ASN A 138 13.11 -8.79 4.09
CA ASN A 138 13.51 -10.05 3.48
C ASN A 138 14.29 -9.77 2.17
N SER A 139 15.48 -10.36 2.05
CA SER A 139 16.39 -10.10 0.95
C SER A 139 15.90 -10.59 -0.41
N ASP A 140 15.17 -11.70 -0.43
CA ASP A 140 14.73 -12.34 -1.68
C ASP A 140 13.49 -11.64 -2.22
N CYS A 141 12.55 -11.26 -1.36
CA CYS A 141 11.44 -10.38 -1.72
C CYS A 141 11.94 -9.02 -2.20
N PHE A 142 12.98 -8.45 -1.56
CA PHE A 142 13.51 -7.15 -1.99
C PHE A 142 14.21 -7.25 -3.35
N GLN A 143 14.95 -8.34 -3.58
CA GLN A 143 15.54 -8.61 -4.88
C GLN A 143 14.47 -8.74 -5.97
N ALA A 144 13.39 -9.47 -5.73
CA ALA A 144 12.29 -9.60 -6.69
C ALA A 144 11.66 -8.25 -7.04
N ILE A 145 11.51 -7.35 -6.06
CA ILE A 145 11.06 -5.98 -6.28
C ILE A 145 12.06 -5.19 -7.14
N VAL A 146 13.37 -5.30 -6.85
CA VAL A 146 14.41 -4.60 -7.63
C VAL A 146 14.49 -5.13 -9.07
N ASP A 147 14.35 -6.44 -9.26
CA ASP A 147 14.34 -7.08 -10.58
C ASP A 147 13.13 -6.60 -11.39
N TYR A 148 11.95 -6.56 -10.78
CA TYR A 148 10.74 -5.96 -11.36
C TYR A 148 10.96 -4.51 -11.79
N MET A 149 11.58 -3.68 -10.95
CA MET A 149 11.87 -2.28 -11.28
C MET A 149 12.88 -2.13 -12.42
N ASN A 150 13.86 -3.03 -12.50
CA ASN A 150 14.82 -3.07 -13.61
C ASN A 150 14.13 -3.48 -14.92
N GLU A 151 13.23 -4.45 -14.88
CA GLU A 151 12.42 -4.84 -16.04
C GLU A 151 11.49 -3.69 -16.46
N LEU A 152 10.83 -3.04 -15.51
CA LEU A 152 9.98 -1.88 -15.78
C LEU A 152 10.73 -0.73 -16.45
N ALA A 153 12.01 -0.55 -16.11
CA ALA A 153 12.88 0.47 -16.71
C ALA A 153 13.12 0.25 -18.22
N ILE A 154 13.04 -0.99 -18.69
CA ILE A 154 13.30 -1.37 -20.09
C ILE A 154 12.03 -1.79 -20.84
N SER A 155 10.92 -1.98 -20.14
CA SER A 155 9.61 -2.31 -20.71
C SER A 155 8.92 -1.10 -21.36
N SER A 156 8.14 -1.39 -22.41
CA SER A 156 7.27 -0.42 -23.08
C SER A 156 5.88 -0.40 -22.45
N GLU A 157 5.08 0.63 -22.73
CA GLU A 157 3.70 0.70 -22.25
C GLU A 157 2.82 -0.45 -22.77
N ASP A 158 3.12 -0.97 -23.96
CA ASP A 158 2.35 -2.04 -24.60
C ASP A 158 2.74 -3.45 -24.10
N GLU A 159 3.86 -3.56 -23.38
CA GLU A 159 4.42 -4.82 -22.88
C GLU A 159 5.02 -4.61 -21.48
N PRO A 160 4.19 -4.44 -20.44
CA PRO A 160 4.68 -4.24 -19.08
C PRO A 160 5.30 -5.53 -18.53
N PRO A 161 6.22 -5.40 -17.55
CA PRO A 161 6.84 -6.54 -16.91
C PRO A 161 5.82 -7.32 -16.08
N MET A 162 6.08 -8.61 -15.86
CA MET A 162 5.28 -9.41 -14.93
C MET A 162 5.48 -8.91 -13.50
N PRO A 163 4.48 -9.01 -12.61
CA PRO A 163 4.63 -8.65 -11.20
C PRO A 163 5.80 -9.39 -10.53
N PRO A 164 6.38 -8.85 -9.44
CA PRO A 164 7.37 -9.56 -8.65
C PRO A 164 6.83 -10.93 -8.21
N THR A 165 7.67 -11.97 -8.31
CA THR A 165 7.31 -13.33 -7.88
C THR A 165 8.43 -13.93 -7.03
N VAL A 166 8.03 -14.77 -6.08
CA VAL A 166 8.92 -15.51 -5.17
C VAL A 166 8.36 -16.93 -4.95
N ASP A 167 9.11 -17.79 -4.28
CA ASP A 167 8.60 -19.10 -3.85
C ASP A 167 7.34 -18.94 -2.98
N ASP A 168 6.38 -19.87 -3.07
CA ASP A 168 5.10 -19.83 -2.35
C ASP A 168 5.23 -19.55 -0.84
N GLU A 169 6.30 -20.06 -0.21
CA GLU A 169 6.54 -19.83 1.22
C GLU A 169 6.88 -18.37 1.57
N LEU A 170 7.31 -17.56 0.60
CA LEU A 170 7.68 -16.15 0.74
C LEU A 170 6.61 -15.21 0.19
N GLN A 171 5.58 -15.71 -0.50
CA GLN A 171 4.57 -14.88 -1.17
C GLN A 171 3.90 -13.89 -0.22
N HIS A 172 3.49 -14.33 0.98
CA HIS A 172 2.91 -13.44 1.98
C HIS A 172 3.87 -12.32 2.43
N ILE A 173 5.18 -12.61 2.53
CA ILE A 173 6.21 -11.63 2.89
C ILE A 173 6.38 -10.61 1.75
N LEU A 174 6.39 -11.08 0.50
CA LEU A 174 6.47 -10.22 -0.67
C LEU A 174 5.32 -9.22 -0.70
N VAL A 175 4.08 -9.66 -0.44
CA VAL A 175 2.91 -8.77 -0.38
C VAL A 175 3.07 -7.68 0.68
N HIS A 176 3.44 -8.05 1.92
CA HIS A 176 3.69 -7.06 2.98
C HIS A 176 4.80 -6.09 2.59
N GLN A 177 5.85 -6.57 1.92
CA GLN A 177 6.97 -5.73 1.53
C GLN A 177 6.65 -4.82 0.34
N MET A 178 5.83 -5.26 -0.61
CA MET A 178 5.29 -4.41 -1.67
C MET A 178 4.39 -3.31 -1.09
N ASN A 179 3.51 -3.65 -0.14
CA ASN A 179 2.69 -2.67 0.60
C ASN A 179 3.57 -1.67 1.37
N LEU A 180 4.60 -2.16 2.07
CA LEU A 180 5.54 -1.34 2.83
C LEU A 180 6.15 -0.24 1.96
N PHE A 181 6.54 -0.58 0.73
CA PHE A 181 7.17 0.35 -0.22
C PHE A 181 6.18 1.12 -1.11
N GLY A 182 4.86 0.93 -0.93
CA GLY A 182 3.84 1.57 -1.75
C GLY A 182 3.92 1.15 -3.22
N LEU A 183 4.18 -0.13 -3.46
CA LEU A 183 4.35 -0.73 -4.80
C LEU A 183 3.15 -1.54 -5.24
N THR A 184 2.25 -1.85 -4.31
CA THR A 184 0.94 -2.37 -4.69
C THR A 184 0.17 -1.25 -5.34
N VAL A 185 -0.39 -1.56 -6.51
CA VAL A 185 -1.57 -0.83 -6.97
C VAL A 185 -2.60 -1.21 -5.94
N ASP A 186 -2.84 -0.31 -5.00
CA ASP A 186 -3.99 -0.37 -4.12
C ASP A 186 -5.16 -0.80 -5.00
N PRO A 187 -5.75 -2.00 -4.79
CA PRO A 187 -6.82 -2.45 -5.63
C PRO A 187 -7.96 -1.47 -5.42
N GLN A 188 -7.96 -0.41 -6.23
CA GLN A 188 -8.94 0.64 -6.20
C GLN A 188 -10.20 0.02 -6.77
N ILE A 189 -10.93 -0.64 -5.88
CA ILE A 189 -12.30 -1.03 -6.15
C ILE A 189 -13.09 0.28 -6.10
N ASP A 190 -13.73 0.66 -7.23
CA ASP A 190 -14.74 1.73 -7.24
C ASP A 190 -15.95 1.29 -6.42
N SER A 191 -15.80 1.34 -5.09
CA SER A 191 -16.78 0.88 -4.11
C SER A 191 -17.11 1.98 -3.11
N ASN A 192 -18.41 2.19 -2.91
CA ASN A 192 -18.91 2.99 -1.80
C ASN A 192 -19.03 2.18 -0.51
N ILE A 193 -18.95 0.85 -0.60
CA ILE A 193 -19.09 -0.08 0.53
C ILE A 193 -17.72 -0.46 1.10
N ILE A 194 -16.80 -0.88 0.23
CA ILE A 194 -15.42 -1.24 0.57
C ILE A 194 -14.59 0.04 0.59
N THR A 195 -14.42 0.60 1.77
CA THR A 195 -13.68 1.85 2.01
C THR A 195 -12.36 1.65 2.75
N GLN A 196 -12.07 0.42 3.18
CA GLN A 196 -10.84 0.04 3.87
C GLN A 196 -10.01 -0.89 2.97
N ASP A 197 -8.73 -0.58 2.80
CA ASP A 197 -7.81 -1.35 1.94
C ASP A 197 -7.66 -2.80 2.41
N SER A 198 -7.83 -3.04 3.72
CA SER A 198 -7.82 -4.38 4.32
C SER A 198 -8.96 -5.27 3.80
N ASP A 199 -10.15 -4.71 3.63
CA ASP A 199 -11.33 -5.45 3.15
C ASP A 199 -11.19 -5.77 1.65
N ALA A 200 -10.66 -4.83 0.86
CA ALA A 200 -10.34 -5.05 -0.54
C ALA A 200 -9.28 -6.15 -0.71
N THR A 201 -8.20 -6.09 0.08
CA THR A 201 -7.12 -7.08 0.09
C THR A 201 -7.65 -8.48 0.43
N ILE A 202 -8.51 -8.61 1.44
CA ILE A 202 -9.12 -9.89 1.82
C ILE A 202 -9.96 -10.47 0.69
N LEU A 203 -10.78 -9.65 0.03
CA LEU A 203 -11.56 -10.08 -1.13
C LEU A 203 -10.67 -10.56 -2.28
N HIS A 204 -9.61 -9.81 -2.61
CA HIS A 204 -8.65 -10.22 -3.64
C HIS A 204 -7.96 -11.54 -3.30
N ASN A 205 -7.46 -11.70 -2.08
CA ASN A 205 -6.85 -12.95 -1.62
C ASN A 205 -7.82 -14.14 -1.75
N TRP A 206 -9.09 -13.97 -1.36
CA TRP A 206 -10.09 -15.03 -1.49
C TRP A 206 -10.42 -15.39 -2.94
N LEU A 207 -10.37 -14.42 -3.86
CA LEU A 207 -10.56 -14.66 -5.29
C LEU A 207 -9.35 -15.36 -5.91
N GLU A 208 -8.13 -14.98 -5.51
CA GLU A 208 -6.88 -15.62 -5.93
C GLU A 208 -6.81 -17.09 -5.51
N GLU A 209 -7.17 -17.42 -4.27
CA GLU A 209 -7.23 -18.81 -3.77
C GLU A 209 -8.05 -19.74 -4.67
N ASP A 210 -9.13 -19.21 -5.25
CA ASP A 210 -10.04 -19.97 -6.12
C ASP A 210 -9.66 -19.84 -7.62
N GLY A 211 -8.50 -19.24 -7.92
CA GLY A 211 -7.96 -19.09 -9.27
C GLY A 211 -8.75 -18.07 -10.11
N SER A 212 -9.20 -16.98 -9.48
CA SER A 212 -9.97 -15.89 -10.07
C SER A 212 -9.40 -14.53 -9.66
N GLY A 213 -8.08 -14.39 -9.63
CA GLY A 213 -7.34 -13.18 -9.22
C GLY A 213 -7.41 -12.00 -10.19
N GLY A 214 -8.61 -11.65 -10.64
CA GLY A 214 -8.88 -10.59 -11.61
C GLY A 214 -9.11 -9.22 -11.01
N GLU A 215 -9.10 -8.19 -11.86
CA GLU A 215 -9.58 -6.85 -11.48
C GLU A 215 -11.09 -6.83 -11.28
N LEU A 216 -11.55 -6.01 -10.34
CA LEU A 216 -12.96 -5.81 -10.01
C LEU A 216 -13.51 -4.57 -10.71
N GLU A 217 -14.25 -4.78 -11.79
CA GLU A 217 -14.90 -3.70 -12.55
C GLU A 217 -16.36 -3.53 -12.10
N LEU A 218 -16.74 -2.32 -11.66
CA LEU A 218 -18.10 -2.05 -11.17
C LEU A 218 -19.15 -2.16 -12.31
N LEU A 219 -20.04 -3.14 -12.22
CA LEU A 219 -21.15 -3.33 -13.15
C LEU A 219 -22.42 -2.59 -12.72
N TYR A 220 -22.72 -2.65 -11.43
CA TYR A 220 -24.00 -2.25 -10.87
C TYR A 220 -23.81 -1.63 -9.49
N ARG A 221 -24.53 -0.54 -9.24
CA ARG A 221 -24.62 0.10 -7.92
C ARG A 221 -26.08 0.48 -7.67
N SER A 222 -26.67 0.01 -6.57
CA SER A 222 -28.11 0.17 -6.35
C SER A 222 -28.57 1.62 -6.24
N SER A 223 -27.74 2.51 -5.68
CA SER A 223 -28.01 3.96 -5.64
C SER A 223 -28.00 4.64 -7.02
N ARG A 224 -27.31 4.05 -8.00
CA ARG A 224 -27.22 4.55 -9.38
C ARG A 224 -28.24 3.89 -10.31
N ASP A 225 -28.39 2.57 -10.20
CA ASP A 225 -29.04 1.72 -11.20
C ASP A 225 -30.43 1.22 -10.76
N GLY A 226 -30.85 1.46 -9.51
CA GLY A 226 -32.10 0.93 -8.96
C GLY A 226 -31.89 -0.43 -8.29
N LEU A 227 -32.84 -0.87 -7.45
CA LEU A 227 -32.67 -2.04 -6.57
C LEU A 227 -33.53 -3.25 -6.99
N THR A 228 -34.24 -3.21 -8.12
CA THR A 228 -35.10 -4.33 -8.54
C THR A 228 -34.31 -5.49 -9.14
N GLY A 229 -34.90 -6.69 -9.15
CA GLY A 229 -34.29 -7.85 -9.84
C GLY A 229 -34.04 -7.59 -11.33
N GLN A 230 -34.95 -6.84 -11.97
CA GLN A 230 -34.78 -6.44 -13.38
C GLN A 230 -33.58 -5.49 -13.56
N ASP A 231 -33.36 -4.54 -12.64
CA ASP A 231 -32.22 -3.63 -12.69
C ASP A 231 -30.90 -4.41 -12.59
N PHE A 232 -30.82 -5.34 -11.64
CA PHE A 232 -29.68 -6.25 -11.48
C PHE A 232 -29.40 -7.04 -12.76
N HIS A 233 -30.40 -7.75 -13.28
CA HIS A 233 -30.24 -8.59 -14.48
C HIS A 233 -29.89 -7.76 -15.72
N SER A 234 -30.40 -6.54 -15.85
CA SER A 234 -30.07 -5.64 -16.98
C SER A 234 -28.58 -5.26 -17.03
N LYS A 235 -27.90 -5.29 -15.88
CA LYS A 235 -26.47 -4.91 -15.76
C LYS A 235 -25.54 -6.13 -15.66
N CYS A 236 -25.96 -7.18 -14.97
CA CYS A 236 -25.09 -8.27 -14.54
C CYS A 236 -25.19 -9.54 -15.38
N ASP A 237 -26.25 -9.70 -16.19
CA ASP A 237 -26.40 -10.90 -17.01
C ASP A 237 -25.30 -11.04 -18.06
N ASN A 238 -24.83 -12.28 -18.24
CA ASN A 238 -23.79 -12.65 -19.20
C ASN A 238 -22.45 -11.93 -19.03
N LYS A 239 -22.17 -11.37 -17.85
CA LYS A 239 -20.89 -10.69 -17.54
C LYS A 239 -19.77 -11.62 -17.08
N GLY A 240 -20.03 -12.92 -16.95
CA GLY A 240 -19.03 -13.86 -16.46
C GLY A 240 -18.97 -13.92 -14.94
N PRO A 241 -17.80 -14.20 -14.36
CA PRO A 241 -17.60 -14.23 -12.91
C PRO A 241 -17.91 -12.87 -12.26
N THR A 242 -18.57 -12.88 -11.10
CA THR A 242 -18.97 -11.64 -10.41
C THR A 242 -18.87 -11.75 -8.90
N VAL A 243 -18.57 -10.63 -8.24
CA VAL A 243 -18.64 -10.45 -6.79
C VAL A 243 -19.81 -9.53 -6.47
N VAL A 244 -20.69 -9.95 -5.56
CA VAL A 244 -21.81 -9.17 -5.03
C VAL A 244 -21.45 -8.72 -3.63
N ILE A 245 -21.54 -7.42 -3.34
CA ILE A 245 -21.26 -6.81 -2.04
C ILE A 245 -22.49 -6.02 -1.59
N ILE A 246 -22.96 -6.26 -0.36
CA ILE A 246 -24.17 -5.65 0.19
C ILE A 246 -23.84 -5.04 1.56
N GLU A 247 -24.08 -3.74 1.69
CA GLU A 247 -24.11 -3.05 2.98
C GLU A 247 -25.54 -3.01 3.50
N THR A 248 -25.76 -3.50 4.70
CA THR A 248 -27.07 -3.43 5.38
C THR A 248 -27.24 -2.09 6.09
N ALA A 249 -28.49 -1.67 6.32
CA ALA A 249 -28.80 -0.46 7.09
C ALA A 249 -28.29 -0.51 8.55
N GLU A 250 -27.98 -1.71 9.05
CA GLU A 250 -27.42 -1.94 10.39
C GLU A 250 -25.87 -1.91 10.39
N GLY A 251 -25.24 -1.64 9.25
CA GLY A 251 -23.79 -1.49 9.09
C GLY A 251 -23.03 -2.81 8.89
N GLY A 252 -23.72 -3.91 8.62
CA GLY A 252 -23.08 -5.19 8.26
C GLY A 252 -22.79 -5.29 6.77
N VAL A 253 -21.60 -5.80 6.42
CA VAL A 253 -21.13 -5.98 5.03
C VAL A 253 -21.01 -7.47 4.71
N ILE A 254 -21.80 -7.93 3.74
CA ILE A 254 -21.91 -9.34 3.36
C ILE A 254 -22.06 -9.48 1.85
N GLY A 255 -21.70 -10.65 1.31
CA GLY A 255 -21.74 -10.85 -0.13
C GLY A 255 -21.49 -12.28 -0.58
N GLY A 256 -21.30 -12.43 -1.88
CA GLY A 256 -20.99 -13.71 -2.50
C GLY A 256 -20.29 -13.55 -3.83
N TYR A 257 -19.41 -14.50 -4.13
CA TYR A 257 -18.75 -14.65 -5.41
C TYR A 257 -19.41 -15.78 -6.21
N ALA A 258 -19.67 -15.53 -7.49
CA ALA A 258 -20.14 -16.54 -8.44
C ALA A 258 -19.18 -16.59 -9.64
N ASN A 259 -18.57 -17.75 -9.88
CA ASN A 259 -17.73 -17.96 -11.07
C ASN A 259 -18.53 -18.29 -12.34
N ALA A 260 -19.86 -18.36 -12.24
CA ALA A 260 -20.77 -18.57 -13.37
C ALA A 260 -21.54 -17.28 -13.66
N ALA A 261 -21.76 -16.99 -14.95
CA ALA A 261 -22.54 -15.83 -15.36
C ALA A 261 -24.03 -15.96 -15.00
N TRP A 262 -24.62 -14.85 -14.53
CA TRP A 262 -26.06 -14.69 -14.34
C TRP A 262 -26.82 -14.73 -15.68
N LYS A 263 -28.02 -15.33 -15.67
CA LYS A 263 -28.83 -15.59 -16.90
C LYS A 263 -30.34 -15.58 -16.66
N SER A 264 -30.98 -14.41 -16.73
CA SER A 264 -32.45 -14.29 -16.63
C SER A 264 -33.24 -15.07 -17.70
N ASN A 265 -32.61 -15.41 -18.84
CA ASN A 265 -33.25 -16.19 -19.91
C ASN A 265 -33.33 -17.70 -19.64
N CYS A 266 -32.65 -18.20 -18.60
CA CYS A 266 -32.63 -19.60 -18.19
C CYS A 266 -33.17 -19.71 -16.76
N ILE A 267 -34.49 -19.62 -16.64
CA ILE A 267 -35.20 -19.65 -15.35
C ILE A 267 -34.79 -20.89 -14.55
N GLY A 268 -34.23 -20.67 -13.36
CA GLY A 268 -33.85 -21.71 -12.43
C GLY A 268 -32.40 -21.59 -11.96
N TYR A 269 -31.90 -22.70 -11.42
CA TYR A 269 -30.59 -22.74 -10.79
C TYR A 269 -29.46 -23.02 -11.78
N ALA A 270 -28.25 -22.56 -11.44
CA ALA A 270 -27.03 -22.88 -12.16
C ALA A 270 -25.89 -23.31 -11.23
N SER A 271 -24.98 -24.11 -11.78
CA SER A 271 -23.75 -24.54 -11.12
C SER A 271 -22.69 -23.44 -11.16
N ALA A 272 -22.05 -23.18 -10.03
CA ALA A 272 -20.92 -22.29 -9.88
C ALA A 272 -19.94 -22.95 -8.90
N ASN A 273 -19.09 -23.86 -9.38
CA ASN A 273 -18.33 -24.79 -8.54
C ASN A 273 -17.24 -24.13 -7.67
N LYS A 274 -16.98 -22.84 -7.86
CA LYS A 274 -16.05 -22.03 -7.07
C LYS A 274 -16.77 -20.89 -6.33
N ALA A 275 -18.10 -20.93 -6.26
CA ALA A 275 -18.86 -19.92 -5.55
C ALA A 275 -18.63 -20.02 -4.04
N PHE A 276 -18.62 -18.88 -3.38
CA PHE A 276 -18.54 -18.77 -1.93
C PHE A 276 -19.36 -17.55 -1.46
N LEU A 277 -19.81 -17.61 -0.22
CA LEU A 277 -20.35 -16.45 0.49
C LEU A 277 -19.27 -15.87 1.40
N PHE A 278 -19.41 -14.61 1.77
CA PHE A 278 -18.53 -13.99 2.74
C PHE A 278 -19.24 -12.94 3.56
N ALA A 279 -18.72 -12.67 4.75
CA ALA A 279 -19.06 -11.51 5.57
C ALA A 279 -17.77 -10.81 5.98
N LEU A 280 -17.67 -9.50 5.74
CA LEU A 280 -16.48 -8.71 6.04
C LEU A 280 -16.57 -8.07 7.43
N SER A 281 -17.71 -7.45 7.74
CA SER A 281 -17.86 -6.69 8.98
C SER A 281 -19.31 -6.60 9.45
N GLY A 282 -19.50 -6.09 10.68
CA GLY A 282 -20.78 -5.99 11.35
C GLY A 282 -21.27 -7.34 11.89
N PHE A 283 -22.56 -7.42 12.21
CA PHE A 283 -23.20 -8.64 12.76
C PHE A 283 -22.59 -9.19 14.07
N GLY A 284 -21.71 -8.44 14.75
CA GLY A 284 -20.97 -8.92 15.92
C GLY A 284 -19.75 -9.78 15.59
N LEU A 285 -19.29 -9.78 14.32
CA LEU A 285 -18.09 -10.49 13.89
C LEU A 285 -16.83 -9.87 14.49
N LEU A 286 -15.88 -10.74 14.89
CA LEU A 286 -14.55 -10.34 15.34
C LEU A 286 -13.53 -10.28 14.20
N SER A 287 -13.80 -11.00 13.09
CA SER A 287 -12.96 -11.05 11.90
C SER A 287 -13.79 -11.42 10.67
N PRO A 288 -13.36 -11.04 9.45
CA PRO A 288 -13.98 -11.47 8.20
C PRO A 288 -14.05 -13.00 8.06
N CYS A 289 -15.08 -13.51 7.39
CA CYS A 289 -15.26 -14.95 7.19
C CYS A 289 -15.69 -15.29 5.76
N LYS A 290 -15.12 -16.38 5.22
CA LYS A 290 -15.47 -17.01 3.94
C LYS A 290 -16.21 -18.32 4.19
N MET A 291 -17.30 -18.55 3.46
CA MET A 291 -18.18 -19.71 3.58
C MET A 291 -18.27 -20.41 2.22
N LYS A 292 -17.63 -21.57 2.07
CA LYS A 292 -17.53 -22.24 0.77
C LYS A 292 -18.79 -23.03 0.44
N LEU A 293 -18.97 -23.37 -0.83
CA LEU A 293 -19.94 -24.39 -1.22
C LEU A 293 -19.61 -25.72 -0.54
N LYS A 294 -20.62 -26.36 0.08
CA LYS A 294 -20.44 -27.68 0.69
C LYS A 294 -20.13 -28.78 -0.32
N ASN A 295 -20.61 -28.62 -1.55
CA ASN A 295 -20.42 -29.56 -2.64
C ASN A 295 -20.08 -28.80 -3.92
N ALA A 296 -18.85 -28.93 -4.42
CA ALA A 296 -18.41 -28.30 -5.66
C ALA A 296 -19.19 -28.76 -6.91
N SER A 297 -19.91 -29.89 -6.83
CA SER A 297 -20.79 -30.39 -7.90
C SER A 297 -22.25 -29.95 -7.75
N ASP A 298 -22.55 -29.02 -6.83
CA ASP A 298 -23.90 -28.51 -6.63
C ASP A 298 -24.39 -27.73 -7.87
N LYS A 299 -25.49 -28.21 -8.47
CA LYS A 299 -26.16 -27.55 -9.60
C LYS A 299 -27.02 -26.38 -9.17
N TYR A 300 -27.14 -26.16 -7.86
CA TYR A 300 -27.99 -25.17 -7.22
C TYR A 300 -27.21 -24.06 -6.51
N ALA A 301 -25.99 -23.77 -6.98
CA ALA A 301 -25.10 -22.79 -6.38
C ALA A 301 -25.63 -21.35 -6.49
N ILE A 302 -26.25 -20.99 -7.62
CA ILE A 302 -26.89 -19.69 -7.86
C ILE A 302 -28.27 -19.86 -8.50
N ASN A 303 -29.15 -18.88 -8.32
CA ASN A 303 -30.50 -18.86 -8.91
C ASN A 303 -30.66 -17.66 -9.86
N ASN A 304 -31.08 -17.93 -11.10
CA ASN A 304 -31.22 -16.96 -12.18
C ASN A 304 -32.68 -16.54 -12.43
N TYR A 305 -33.55 -16.63 -11.43
CA TYR A 305 -34.94 -16.21 -11.58
C TYR A 305 -35.00 -14.69 -11.84
N ASP A 306 -35.59 -14.31 -12.97
CA ASP A 306 -35.54 -12.94 -13.53
C ASP A 306 -36.17 -11.85 -12.64
N SER A 307 -37.10 -12.23 -11.76
CA SER A 307 -37.71 -11.32 -10.80
C SER A 307 -36.90 -11.17 -9.52
N PHE A 308 -35.84 -11.97 -9.31
CA PHE A 308 -34.97 -11.87 -8.15
C PHE A 308 -33.71 -11.09 -8.50
N GLY A 309 -33.12 -10.45 -7.49
CA GLY A 309 -31.74 -10.01 -7.54
C GLY A 309 -30.78 -11.18 -7.29
N PRO A 310 -29.53 -10.88 -6.89
CA PRO A 310 -28.53 -11.92 -6.66
C PRO A 310 -29.02 -12.92 -5.60
N THR A 311 -29.01 -14.20 -5.98
CA THR A 311 -29.48 -15.30 -5.13
C THR A 311 -28.51 -16.48 -5.20
N PHE A 312 -28.01 -16.88 -4.04
CA PHE A 312 -27.06 -17.96 -3.84
C PHE A 312 -27.71 -19.11 -3.06
N GLY A 313 -27.53 -20.32 -3.57
CA GLY A 313 -27.91 -21.57 -2.91
C GLY A 313 -29.37 -21.95 -3.09
N SER A 314 -29.64 -23.26 -3.05
CA SER A 314 -31.00 -23.84 -3.16
C SER A 314 -31.92 -23.48 -1.99
N GLY A 315 -31.33 -23.15 -0.83
CA GLY A 315 -32.04 -22.71 0.37
C GLY A 315 -32.20 -21.20 0.46
N HIS A 316 -31.83 -20.44 -0.58
CA HIS A 316 -31.72 -18.99 -0.53
C HIS A 316 -30.78 -18.53 0.60
N ASP A 317 -29.60 -19.18 0.68
CA ASP A 317 -28.56 -18.90 1.67
C ASP A 317 -28.26 -17.39 1.76
N LEU A 318 -28.18 -16.74 0.59
CA LEU A 318 -28.23 -15.29 0.43
C LEU A 318 -29.16 -14.95 -0.72
N SER A 319 -30.16 -14.08 -0.52
CA SER A 319 -31.09 -13.69 -1.58
C SER A 319 -31.62 -12.26 -1.44
N VAL A 320 -31.83 -11.61 -2.59
CA VAL A 320 -32.49 -10.31 -2.72
C VAL A 320 -33.75 -10.50 -3.58
N LEU A 321 -34.92 -10.66 -2.96
CA LEU A 321 -36.13 -11.11 -3.68
C LEU A 321 -37.03 -9.96 -4.16
N ASP A 322 -37.22 -8.93 -3.34
CA ASP A 322 -38.17 -7.82 -3.61
C ASP A 322 -37.49 -6.47 -3.84
N GLY A 323 -36.17 -6.48 -4.05
CA GLY A 323 -35.40 -5.26 -4.33
C GLY A 323 -35.39 -4.22 -3.21
N SER A 324 -35.55 -4.65 -1.96
CA SER A 324 -35.37 -3.79 -0.77
C SER A 324 -34.78 -4.53 0.42
N SER A 325 -34.86 -5.87 0.41
CA SER A 325 -34.58 -6.70 1.57
C SER A 325 -33.62 -7.83 1.20
N LEU A 326 -32.55 -7.94 1.98
CA LEU A 326 -31.62 -9.06 1.97
C LEU A 326 -32.16 -10.14 2.92
N SER A 327 -32.30 -11.38 2.45
CA SER A 327 -32.65 -12.53 3.29
C SER A 327 -31.47 -13.50 3.38
N LEU A 328 -31.12 -13.87 4.62
CA LEU A 328 -29.98 -14.76 4.91
C LEU A 328 -30.46 -16.05 5.56
N TYR A 329 -30.31 -17.17 4.86
CA TYR A 329 -30.58 -18.53 5.35
C TYR A 329 -29.35 -19.43 5.19
N ILE A 330 -28.18 -18.89 5.56
CA ILE A 330 -26.89 -19.52 5.35
C ILE A 330 -26.81 -20.87 6.07
N GLY A 331 -26.27 -21.87 5.37
CA GLY A 331 -26.10 -23.21 5.90
C GLY A 331 -26.91 -24.28 5.17
N HIS A 332 -27.50 -23.94 4.02
CA HIS A 332 -28.12 -24.91 3.12
C HIS A 332 -27.10 -25.40 2.09
N SER A 333 -26.88 -24.67 0.99
CA SER A 333 -25.91 -25.01 -0.05
C SER A 333 -24.48 -24.60 0.31
N TYR A 334 -24.32 -23.55 1.12
CA TYR A 334 -23.03 -23.05 1.60
C TYR A 334 -22.77 -23.48 3.04
N GLU A 335 -21.50 -23.49 3.44
CA GLU A 335 -21.06 -23.73 4.82
C GLU A 335 -21.72 -22.73 5.79
N CYS A 336 -21.91 -23.16 7.04
CA CYS A 336 -22.41 -22.24 8.07
C CYS A 336 -21.33 -21.21 8.42
N GLY A 337 -21.75 -19.97 8.61
CA GLY A 337 -20.91 -18.92 9.19
C GLY A 337 -20.67 -19.10 10.69
N PRO A 338 -19.87 -18.21 11.30
CA PRO A 338 -19.66 -18.17 12.74
C PRO A 338 -20.99 -17.92 13.48
N SER A 339 -21.06 -18.31 14.76
CA SER A 339 -22.33 -18.32 15.54
C SER A 339 -22.93 -16.92 15.71
N GLU A 340 -22.09 -15.90 15.59
CA GLU A 340 -22.38 -14.48 15.67
C GLU A 340 -23.18 -14.00 14.45
N LEU A 341 -23.01 -14.62 13.29
CA LEU A 341 -23.72 -14.25 12.07
C LEU A 341 -25.20 -14.66 12.20
N PRO A 342 -26.16 -13.72 12.27
CA PRO A 342 -27.55 -14.08 12.54
C PRO A 342 -28.20 -14.69 11.29
N VAL A 343 -28.15 -16.02 11.20
CA VAL A 343 -28.83 -16.81 10.20
C VAL A 343 -30.35 -16.79 10.43
N SER A 344 -31.14 -16.85 9.36
CA SER A 344 -32.62 -16.78 9.36
C SER A 344 -33.21 -15.41 9.71
N ARG A 345 -32.64 -14.33 9.15
CA ARG A 345 -33.17 -12.96 9.28
C ARG A 345 -33.21 -12.25 7.93
N SER A 346 -34.05 -11.21 7.87
CA SER A 346 -34.09 -10.26 6.76
C SER A 346 -33.57 -8.90 7.22
N TYR A 347 -32.78 -8.25 6.36
CA TYR A 347 -32.17 -6.94 6.58
C TYR A 347 -32.57 -5.97 5.47
N ASN A 348 -32.67 -4.69 5.80
CA ASN A 348 -32.81 -3.64 4.79
C ASN A 348 -31.45 -3.36 4.15
N ILE A 349 -31.43 -3.25 2.82
CA ILE A 349 -30.22 -2.92 2.06
C ILE A 349 -30.00 -1.41 2.12
N LYS A 350 -28.77 -0.98 2.45
CA LYS A 350 -28.33 0.41 2.37
C LYS A 350 -27.70 0.69 1.00
N GLU A 351 -26.83 -0.20 0.54
CA GLU A 351 -26.21 -0.15 -0.79
C GLU A 351 -25.88 -1.58 -1.24
N MET A 352 -25.96 -1.83 -2.54
CA MET A 352 -25.51 -3.08 -3.17
C MET A 352 -24.68 -2.76 -4.40
N GLU A 353 -23.50 -3.35 -4.46
CA GLU A 353 -22.57 -3.22 -5.58
C GLU A 353 -22.23 -4.60 -6.16
N VAL A 354 -22.11 -4.67 -7.48
CA VAL A 354 -21.73 -5.90 -8.18
C VAL A 354 -20.57 -5.59 -9.11
N PHE A 355 -19.52 -6.38 -8.98
CA PHE A 355 -18.28 -6.25 -9.74
C PHE A 355 -18.10 -7.45 -10.66
N GLN A 356 -17.66 -7.21 -11.89
CA GLN A 356 -17.15 -8.24 -12.77
C GLN A 356 -15.73 -8.60 -12.33
N VAL A 357 -15.42 -9.90 -12.28
CA VAL A 357 -14.03 -10.37 -12.11
C VAL A 357 -13.48 -10.69 -13.50
N THR A 358 -12.43 -10.01 -13.90
CA THR A 358 -11.85 -10.15 -15.25
C THR A 358 -10.63 -11.07 -15.24
N ASP A 359 -10.58 -12.06 -16.14
CA ASP A 359 -9.46 -13.04 -16.23
C ASP A 359 -8.15 -12.41 -16.75
N ASN A 360 -8.22 -11.17 -17.22
CA ASN A 360 -7.02 -10.42 -17.50
C ASN A 360 -6.59 -9.75 -16.19
N PRO A 361 -5.38 -10.02 -15.66
CA PRO A 361 -4.64 -8.88 -15.17
C PRO A 361 -4.67 -7.92 -16.36
N THR A 362 -5.38 -6.79 -16.24
CA THR A 362 -5.06 -5.67 -17.11
C THR A 362 -3.54 -5.61 -17.08
N PRO A 363 -2.83 -5.66 -18.24
CA PRO A 363 -1.39 -5.46 -18.22
C PRO A 363 -1.22 -4.24 -17.35
N LEU A 364 -0.65 -4.43 -16.14
CA LEU A 364 -0.78 -3.48 -15.02
C LEU A 364 -0.71 -2.12 -15.66
N GLN A 365 -1.80 -1.35 -15.65
CA GLN A 365 -1.78 -0.03 -16.27
C GLN A 365 -0.49 0.56 -15.80
N ASP A 366 0.40 0.86 -16.77
CA ASP A 366 1.80 1.15 -16.50
C ASP A 366 1.89 1.88 -15.16
N PRO A 367 2.48 1.30 -14.10
CA PRO A 367 2.38 1.89 -12.76
C PRO A 367 3.00 3.31 -12.69
N ARG A 368 3.67 3.77 -13.76
CA ARG A 368 4.05 5.17 -14.01
C ARG A 368 2.85 6.08 -14.31
N LYS A 369 1.75 5.56 -14.84
CA LYS A 369 0.45 6.23 -15.03
C LYS A 369 -0.32 6.21 -13.71
N LYS A 370 -0.10 7.25 -12.89
CA LYS A 370 -0.99 7.54 -11.76
C LYS A 370 -2.44 7.65 -12.26
N GLN A 371 -3.28 6.68 -11.93
CA GLN A 371 -4.71 6.98 -11.83
C GLN A 371 -4.93 7.89 -10.62
N PRO A 372 -5.91 8.81 -10.67
CA PRO A 372 -6.22 9.67 -9.54
C PRO A 372 -6.60 8.78 -8.35
N ILE A 373 -5.71 8.71 -7.37
CA ILE A 373 -6.03 8.10 -6.08
C ILE A 373 -7.31 8.76 -5.56
N SER A 374 -8.26 7.95 -5.09
CA SER A 374 -9.57 8.38 -4.63
C SER A 374 -9.39 8.93 -3.22
N TYR A 375 -9.09 10.22 -3.13
CA TYR A 375 -8.93 10.90 -1.85
C TYR A 375 -10.30 11.29 -1.29
N LYS A 376 -10.35 11.48 0.04
CA LYS A 376 -11.50 12.03 0.78
C LYS A 376 -12.26 13.03 -0.09
N SER A 377 -13.54 12.73 -0.31
CA SER A 377 -14.41 13.58 -1.10
C SER A 377 -14.44 14.98 -0.51
N VAL A 378 -13.89 15.95 -1.25
CA VAL A 378 -14.15 17.36 -0.99
C VAL A 378 -15.64 17.58 -1.18
N GLU A 379 -16.31 18.25 -0.23
CA GLU A 379 -17.74 18.53 -0.32
C GLU A 379 -18.06 19.18 -1.67
N LYS A 380 -18.99 18.56 -2.42
CA LYS A 380 -19.42 19.09 -3.71
C LYS A 380 -20.16 20.41 -3.49
N VAL A 381 -19.57 21.49 -3.99
CA VAL A 381 -20.21 22.80 -4.10
C VAL A 381 -21.43 22.69 -5.03
N ALA A 382 -22.58 23.21 -4.58
CA ALA A 382 -23.80 23.22 -5.38
C ALA A 382 -23.61 24.06 -6.65
N ALA A 383 -24.16 23.59 -7.77
CA ALA A 383 -24.07 24.29 -9.04
C ALA A 383 -24.79 25.64 -8.97
N VAL A 384 -24.14 26.68 -9.48
CA VAL A 384 -24.71 28.02 -9.62
C VAL A 384 -25.61 28.06 -10.86
N ASP A 385 -26.87 28.46 -10.68
CA ASP A 385 -27.90 28.53 -11.74
C ASP A 385 -28.55 29.93 -11.87
N THR A 386 -28.02 30.91 -11.15
CA THR A 386 -28.67 32.21 -10.91
C THR A 386 -28.47 33.24 -12.04
N PHE A 387 -27.44 33.06 -12.88
CA PHE A 387 -27.07 34.02 -13.94
C PHE A 387 -27.44 33.54 -15.35
N SER A 388 -26.94 34.22 -16.38
CA SER A 388 -27.01 33.69 -17.75
C SER A 388 -26.29 32.35 -17.84
N LYS A 389 -26.70 31.52 -18.78
CA LYS A 389 -26.13 30.19 -18.97
C LYS A 389 -24.60 30.24 -19.09
N GLU A 390 -24.07 31.16 -19.87
CA GLU A 390 -22.64 31.31 -20.12
C GLU A 390 -21.87 31.68 -18.84
N VAL A 391 -22.46 32.52 -17.98
CA VAL A 391 -21.84 32.93 -16.72
C VAL A 391 -21.89 31.79 -15.70
N ASN A 392 -23.02 31.08 -15.61
CA ASN A 392 -23.15 29.91 -14.75
C ASN A 392 -22.16 28.81 -15.18
N ASP A 393 -22.08 28.51 -16.47
CA ASP A 393 -21.16 27.51 -17.03
C ASP A 393 -19.71 27.83 -16.65
N ALA A 394 -19.27 29.09 -16.83
CA ALA A 394 -17.91 29.51 -16.48
C ALA A 394 -17.61 29.48 -14.97
N ILE A 395 -18.56 29.90 -14.13
CA ILE A 395 -18.42 29.84 -12.67
C ILE A 395 -18.33 28.39 -12.18
N ASN A 396 -19.20 27.52 -12.68
CA ASN A 396 -19.23 26.10 -12.33
C ASN A 396 -17.99 25.36 -12.82
N GLU A 397 -17.50 25.68 -14.02
CA GLU A 397 -16.23 25.16 -14.54
C GLU A 397 -15.06 25.53 -13.61
N LYS A 398 -14.95 26.80 -13.21
CA LYS A 398 -13.88 27.24 -12.29
C LYS A 398 -13.99 26.56 -10.92
N TRP A 399 -15.19 26.43 -10.35
CA TRP A 399 -15.41 25.67 -9.11
C TRP A 399 -14.98 24.21 -9.23
N THR A 400 -15.31 23.57 -10.34
CA THR A 400 -14.93 22.17 -10.60
C THR A 400 -13.41 22.03 -10.67
N THR A 401 -12.73 22.93 -11.41
CA THR A 401 -11.25 22.95 -11.48
C THR A 401 -10.61 23.20 -10.11
N LEU A 402 -11.16 24.11 -9.30
CA LEU A 402 -10.65 24.39 -7.96
C LEU A 402 -10.84 23.21 -7.00
N GLN A 403 -11.94 22.45 -7.11
CA GLN A 403 -12.15 21.22 -6.34
C GLN A 403 -11.15 20.13 -6.73
N GLU A 404 -10.92 19.93 -8.03
CA GLU A 404 -9.90 18.98 -8.50
C GLU A 404 -8.51 19.36 -8.01
N LEU A 405 -8.17 20.64 -8.03
CA LEU A 405 -6.91 21.15 -7.50
C LEU A 405 -6.83 20.96 -5.98
N GLU A 406 -7.91 21.22 -5.24
CA GLU A 406 -7.96 21.00 -3.80
C GLU A 406 -7.71 19.53 -3.43
N THR A 407 -8.33 18.59 -4.14
CA THR A 407 -8.08 17.15 -3.96
C THR A 407 -6.61 16.81 -4.21
N LYS A 408 -5.99 17.39 -5.25
CA LYS A 408 -4.55 17.22 -5.54
C LYS A 408 -3.65 17.84 -4.48
N VAL A 409 -4.01 19.00 -3.92
CA VAL A 409 -3.22 19.64 -2.86
C VAL A 409 -3.30 18.82 -1.57
N LEU A 410 -4.52 18.39 -1.19
CA LEU A 410 -4.74 17.52 -0.03
C LEU A 410 -3.92 16.24 -0.13
N SER A 411 -3.90 15.62 -1.32
CA SER A 411 -3.12 14.40 -1.51
C SER A 411 -1.62 14.61 -1.41
N LEU A 412 -1.08 15.69 -1.99
CA LEU A 412 0.34 16.00 -1.88
C LEU A 412 0.74 16.28 -0.42
N GLU A 413 -0.13 16.93 0.35
CA GLU A 413 0.07 17.17 1.78
C GLU A 413 0.00 15.88 2.61
N GLU A 414 -0.97 15.00 2.35
CA GLU A 414 -1.09 13.70 3.03
C GLU A 414 0.08 12.78 2.65
N SER A 415 0.44 12.71 1.37
CA SER A 415 1.59 11.96 0.86
C SER A 415 2.89 12.43 1.51
N PHE A 416 3.15 13.74 1.60
CA PHE A 416 4.36 14.23 2.25
C PHE A 416 4.42 13.91 3.76
N LYS A 417 3.27 13.89 4.44
CA LYS A 417 3.19 13.46 5.85
C LYS A 417 3.48 11.96 5.99
N ASP A 418 2.89 11.14 5.12
CA ASP A 418 3.13 9.69 5.08
C ASP A 418 4.62 9.41 4.82
N GLU A 419 5.23 10.07 3.84
CA GLU A 419 6.66 9.98 3.55
C GLU A 419 7.50 10.27 4.79
N GLY A 420 7.23 11.39 5.48
CA GLY A 420 7.96 11.77 6.69
C GLY A 420 7.83 10.76 7.82
N HIS A 421 6.61 10.28 8.08
CA HIS A 421 6.33 9.24 9.08
C HIS A 421 7.02 7.92 8.73
N PHE A 422 6.95 7.50 7.47
CA PHE A 422 7.59 6.29 6.98
C PHE A 422 9.11 6.33 7.14
N ILE A 423 9.75 7.45 6.78
CA ILE A 423 11.20 7.61 6.96
C ILE A 423 11.57 7.61 8.44
N GLU A 424 10.77 8.23 9.31
CA GLU A 424 11.04 8.23 10.74
C GLU A 424 10.91 6.83 11.36
N SER A 425 9.86 6.10 11.01
CA SER A 425 9.55 4.77 11.58
C SER A 425 10.38 3.63 11.00
N PHE A 426 10.66 3.63 9.69
CA PHE A 426 11.35 2.54 9.00
C PHE A 426 12.75 2.91 8.48
N GLY A 427 12.87 4.08 7.85
CA GLY A 427 14.11 4.48 7.17
C GLY A 427 15.22 4.96 8.11
N SER A 428 14.87 5.47 9.29
CA SER A 428 15.78 6.13 10.22
C SER A 428 16.03 5.32 11.48
N GLY A 429 17.18 5.54 12.11
CA GLY A 429 17.59 4.78 13.29
C GLY A 429 19.08 4.97 13.60
N ASP A 430 19.51 4.40 14.72
CA ASP A 430 20.93 4.39 15.09
C ASP A 430 21.66 3.30 14.30
N PRO A 431 22.70 3.63 13.50
CA PRO A 431 23.55 2.64 12.83
C PRO A 431 24.11 1.57 13.76
N ASN A 432 24.33 1.88 15.04
CA ASN A 432 24.83 0.92 16.03
C ASN A 432 23.79 -0.16 16.41
N ASN A 433 22.52 0.04 16.02
CA ASN A 433 21.47 -0.96 16.17
C ASN A 433 21.39 -1.93 14.99
N VAL A 434 22.21 -1.77 13.93
CA VAL A 434 22.29 -2.76 12.86
C VAL A 434 23.14 -3.95 13.33
N VAL A 435 22.54 -5.13 13.35
CA VAL A 435 23.15 -6.36 13.82
C VAL A 435 23.44 -7.27 12.64
N MET A 436 24.72 -7.56 12.40
CA MET A 436 25.15 -8.60 11.47
C MET A 436 25.21 -9.97 12.18
N LEU A 437 24.58 -10.97 11.59
CA LEU A 437 24.51 -12.36 12.06
C LEU A 437 25.16 -13.28 11.02
N ASN A 438 26.02 -14.19 11.46
CA ASN A 438 26.54 -15.27 10.64
C ASN A 438 25.85 -16.57 11.09
N VAL A 439 24.84 -16.98 10.36
CA VAL A 439 24.06 -18.18 10.65
C VAL A 439 24.65 -19.34 9.86
N SER A 440 25.52 -20.13 10.48
CA SER A 440 26.20 -21.28 9.85
C SER A 440 26.78 -20.99 8.45
N GLY A 441 27.38 -19.82 8.25
CA GLY A 441 27.96 -19.36 6.98
C GLY A 441 27.05 -18.49 6.12
N THR A 442 25.77 -18.36 6.47
CA THR A 442 24.81 -17.45 5.81
C THR A 442 24.77 -16.13 6.55
N MET A 443 25.14 -15.05 5.87
CA MET A 443 25.07 -13.70 6.43
C MET A 443 23.62 -13.19 6.43
N MET A 444 23.19 -12.70 7.58
CA MET A 444 21.92 -12.03 7.78
C MET A 444 22.16 -10.70 8.51
N ALA A 445 21.30 -9.72 8.28
CA ALA A 445 21.37 -8.44 8.97
C ALA A 445 19.98 -8.03 9.43
N THR A 446 19.87 -7.50 10.63
CA THR A 446 18.59 -7.04 11.17
C THR A 446 18.78 -5.87 12.12
N SER A 447 17.72 -5.15 12.45
CA SER A 447 17.76 -4.18 13.53
C SER A 447 17.72 -4.89 14.88
N ARG A 448 18.36 -4.28 15.86
CA ARG A 448 18.34 -4.77 17.23
C ARG A 448 16.93 -4.83 17.81
N ALA A 449 16.08 -3.85 17.48
CA ALA A 449 14.68 -3.83 17.90
C ALA A 449 13.92 -5.09 17.44
N THR A 450 14.16 -5.57 16.21
CA THR A 450 13.59 -6.84 15.71
C THR A 450 13.95 -8.04 16.59
N LEU A 451 15.19 -8.11 17.09
CA LEU A 451 15.65 -9.21 17.96
C LEU A 451 15.14 -9.11 19.41
N LEU A 452 14.70 -7.93 19.84
CA LEU A 452 14.23 -7.66 21.20
C LEU A 452 12.71 -7.81 21.36
N LEU A 453 11.95 -8.06 20.29
CA LEU A 453 10.48 -8.09 20.31
C LEU A 453 9.86 -8.99 21.39
N SER A 454 10.50 -10.10 21.72
CA SER A 454 10.06 -11.01 22.78
C SER A 454 11.05 -10.98 23.93
N GLU A 455 10.75 -10.20 24.97
CA GLU A 455 11.65 -9.95 26.12
C GLU A 455 12.14 -11.24 26.79
N ASP A 456 11.30 -12.28 26.83
CA ASP A 456 11.62 -13.58 27.44
C ASP A 456 12.47 -14.50 26.53
N SER A 457 12.71 -14.11 25.28
CA SER A 457 13.47 -14.91 24.31
C SER A 457 14.98 -14.89 24.60
N VAL A 458 15.68 -15.95 24.19
CA VAL A 458 17.14 -16.03 24.22
C VAL A 458 17.76 -14.93 23.34
N LEU A 459 17.11 -14.58 22.23
CA LEU A 459 17.52 -13.47 21.38
C LEU A 459 17.48 -12.15 22.16
N ALA A 460 16.36 -11.83 22.82
CA ALA A 460 16.28 -10.61 23.61
C ALA A 460 17.35 -10.54 24.70
N GLN A 461 17.58 -11.66 25.40
CA GLN A 461 18.62 -11.74 26.43
C GLN A 461 20.05 -11.59 25.87
N GLN A 462 20.31 -12.06 24.65
CA GLN A 462 21.61 -11.97 23.99
C GLN A 462 21.90 -10.55 23.50
N PHE A 463 20.87 -9.81 23.12
CA PHE A 463 20.98 -8.47 22.52
C PHE A 463 20.51 -7.33 23.47
N ASP A 464 20.22 -7.60 24.75
CA ASP A 464 19.83 -6.59 25.76
C ASP A 464 20.98 -5.62 26.14
N ASN A 465 20.65 -4.36 26.45
CA ASN A 465 21.57 -3.26 26.77
C ASN A 465 22.54 -3.57 27.91
N SER A 466 22.13 -4.42 28.86
CA SER A 466 22.95 -4.78 30.02
C SER A 466 24.06 -5.80 29.71
N LYS A 467 23.94 -6.54 28.60
CA LYS A 467 24.85 -7.63 28.20
C LYS A 467 25.47 -7.41 26.82
N TRP A 468 24.83 -6.60 25.99
CA TRP A 468 25.32 -6.17 24.69
C TRP A 468 26.43 -5.14 24.85
N THR A 469 27.66 -5.61 25.00
CA THR A 469 28.83 -4.82 24.63
C THR A 469 28.88 -4.74 23.11
N GLU A 470 28.96 -3.53 22.53
CA GLU A 470 29.18 -3.30 21.09
C GLU A 470 30.00 -4.43 20.48
N GLN A 471 29.43 -5.12 19.48
CA GLN A 471 29.95 -6.36 18.88
C GLN A 471 31.46 -6.53 19.02
N GLY A 472 31.89 -7.37 19.97
CA GLY A 472 33.27 -7.82 20.11
C GLY A 472 33.93 -7.52 21.46
N SER A 473 33.54 -8.26 22.49
CA SER A 473 34.41 -8.52 23.65
C SER A 473 34.03 -9.85 24.28
N ALA A 474 34.83 -10.89 24.04
CA ALA A 474 35.42 -11.73 25.10
C ALA A 474 35.99 -13.08 24.66
N THR A 475 35.74 -13.63 23.45
CA THR A 475 36.14 -15.04 23.19
C THR A 475 36.73 -15.40 21.82
N ALA A 476 37.01 -14.44 20.94
CA ALA A 476 37.89 -14.64 19.79
C ALA A 476 38.78 -13.41 19.65
N SER A 477 40.00 -13.59 19.14
CA SER A 477 41.12 -12.64 19.01
C SER A 477 40.77 -11.14 19.13
N PRO A 478 41.54 -10.34 19.88
CA PRO A 478 41.26 -8.91 20.07
C PRO A 478 41.01 -8.22 18.72
N ARG A 479 40.00 -7.35 18.65
CA ARG A 479 39.64 -6.64 17.42
C ARG A 479 40.87 -5.89 16.92
N VAL A 480 41.06 -5.80 15.60
CA VAL A 480 42.24 -5.13 15.02
C VAL A 480 42.37 -3.71 15.57
N LYS A 481 41.27 -2.98 15.77
CA LYS A 481 41.28 -1.63 16.37
C LYS A 481 41.91 -1.56 17.79
N ASP A 482 41.86 -2.66 18.53
CA ASP A 482 42.34 -2.77 19.92
C ASP A 482 43.73 -3.43 20.01
N TRP A 483 44.37 -3.71 18.86
CA TRP A 483 45.71 -4.28 18.82
C TRP A 483 46.76 -3.35 19.43
N THR A 484 47.60 -3.93 20.27
CA THR A 484 48.80 -3.28 20.79
C THR A 484 49.87 -3.18 19.69
N PRO A 485 50.91 -2.34 19.86
CA PRO A 485 52.05 -2.33 18.94
C PRO A 485 52.70 -3.71 18.77
N ASP A 486 52.66 -4.56 19.80
CA ASP A 486 53.17 -5.94 19.75
C ASP A 486 52.34 -6.80 18.80
N ASP A 487 51.02 -6.70 18.88
CA ASP A 487 50.08 -7.42 18.01
C ASP A 487 50.25 -7.01 16.55
N VAL A 488 50.34 -5.70 16.28
CA VAL A 488 50.61 -5.16 14.93
C VAL A 488 51.94 -5.69 14.40
N THR A 489 52.99 -5.68 15.22
CA THR A 489 54.32 -6.17 14.83
C THR A 489 54.32 -7.67 14.51
N ASN A 490 53.60 -8.46 15.31
CA ASN A 490 53.44 -9.90 15.07
C ASN A 490 52.64 -10.18 13.79
N TRP A 491 51.62 -9.37 13.52
CA TRP A 491 50.88 -9.44 12.26
C TRP A 491 51.76 -9.11 11.05
N VAL A 492 52.55 -8.02 11.08
CA VAL A 492 53.45 -7.66 9.96
C VAL A 492 54.41 -8.80 9.63
N LYS A 493 54.97 -9.49 10.64
CA LYS A 493 55.84 -10.66 10.46
C LYS A 493 55.13 -11.86 9.83
N SER A 494 53.81 -11.97 10.02
CA SER A 494 53.01 -13.04 9.44
C SER A 494 52.64 -12.81 7.97
N VAL A 495 52.79 -11.57 7.48
CA VAL A 495 52.48 -11.22 6.09
C VAL A 495 53.49 -11.87 5.15
N LYS A 496 52.99 -12.73 4.27
CA LYS A 496 53.82 -13.46 3.31
C LYS A 496 54.60 -12.49 2.40
N ASP A 497 55.90 -12.78 2.21
CA ASP A 497 56.81 -12.04 1.34
C ASP A 497 57.12 -10.59 1.80
N VAL A 498 56.75 -10.21 3.04
CA VAL A 498 57.20 -8.98 3.71
C VAL A 498 58.45 -9.27 4.56
N PRO A 499 59.55 -8.52 4.38
CA PRO A 499 60.77 -8.69 5.19
C PRO A 499 60.58 -8.38 6.68
N ASP A 500 61.23 -9.14 7.57
CA ASP A 500 61.11 -9.01 9.03
C ASP A 500 61.54 -7.64 9.57
N ASP A 501 62.48 -6.95 8.92
CA ASP A 501 62.95 -5.61 9.30
C ASP A 501 61.86 -4.54 9.15
N ILE A 502 60.84 -4.80 8.33
CA ILE A 502 59.68 -3.93 8.23
C ILE A 502 58.85 -3.95 9.51
N ALA A 503 58.75 -5.08 10.20
CA ALA A 503 58.03 -5.16 11.48
C ALA A 503 58.70 -4.29 12.55
N THR A 504 60.04 -4.14 12.51
CA THR A 504 60.78 -3.23 13.40
C THR A 504 60.37 -1.77 13.18
N LEU A 505 60.08 -1.36 11.94
CA LEU A 505 59.62 0.00 11.66
C LEU A 505 58.25 0.29 12.29
N PHE A 506 57.32 -0.66 12.24
CA PHE A 506 56.00 -0.51 12.88
C PHE A 506 56.11 -0.45 14.40
N TRP A 507 57.01 -1.25 14.98
CA TRP A 507 57.31 -1.24 16.42
C TRP A 507 57.95 0.08 16.87
N GLU A 508 58.98 0.56 16.18
CA GLU A 508 59.70 1.81 16.50
C GLU A 508 58.80 3.05 16.41
N ASN A 509 57.79 3.01 15.55
CA ASN A 509 56.80 4.07 15.41
C ASN A 509 55.56 3.87 16.32
N GLU A 510 55.58 2.85 17.19
CA GLU A 510 54.51 2.52 18.14
C GLU A 510 53.11 2.38 17.50
N ILE A 511 53.04 1.91 16.26
CA ILE A 511 51.78 1.85 15.49
C ILE A 511 50.80 0.89 16.17
N LYS A 512 49.62 1.41 16.54
CA LYS A 512 48.53 0.63 17.13
C LYS A 512 47.55 0.15 16.07
N GLY A 513 46.69 -0.77 16.46
CA GLY A 513 45.65 -1.34 15.63
C GLY A 513 44.75 -0.35 14.87
N SER A 514 44.25 0.68 15.56
CA SER A 514 43.45 1.74 14.94
C SER A 514 44.23 2.58 13.93
N GLU A 515 45.51 2.81 14.18
CA GLU A 515 46.40 3.56 13.29
C GLU A 515 46.78 2.72 12.08
N LEU A 516 47.04 1.41 12.27
CA LEU A 516 47.29 0.45 11.21
C LEU A 516 46.17 0.47 10.16
N LEU A 517 44.91 0.44 10.59
CA LEU A 517 43.75 0.49 9.71
C LEU A 517 43.61 1.82 8.96
N ALA A 518 44.17 2.91 9.49
CA ALA A 518 44.15 4.22 8.84
C ALA A 518 45.36 4.47 7.91
N LEU A 519 46.34 3.55 7.86
CA LEU A 519 47.56 3.74 7.06
C LEU A 519 47.28 3.63 5.57
N ASN A 520 47.56 4.72 4.86
CA ASN A 520 47.58 4.77 3.41
C ASN A 520 49.02 4.72 2.86
N GLU A 521 49.17 4.77 1.53
CA GLU A 521 50.49 4.72 0.87
C GLU A 521 51.47 5.78 1.41
N SER A 522 50.97 6.99 1.71
CA SER A 522 51.78 8.07 2.27
C SER A 522 52.24 7.75 3.69
N GLY A 523 51.33 7.23 4.53
CA GLY A 523 51.64 6.82 5.91
C GLY A 523 52.73 5.76 5.96
N LEU A 524 52.65 4.72 5.11
CA LEU A 524 53.67 3.67 5.04
C LEU A 524 55.04 4.19 4.61
N LYS A 525 55.09 5.16 3.68
CA LYS A 525 56.33 5.83 3.28
C LYS A 525 56.92 6.66 4.43
N MET A 526 56.07 7.33 5.20
CA MET A 526 56.49 8.14 6.36
C MET A 526 57.07 7.28 7.49
N ILE A 527 56.55 6.08 7.69
CA ILE A 527 57.08 5.07 8.64
C ILE A 527 58.45 4.52 8.19
N GLY A 528 58.82 4.74 6.91
CA GLY A 528 60.13 4.36 6.37
C GLY A 528 60.12 3.14 5.45
N VAL A 529 58.94 2.63 5.07
CA VAL A 529 58.82 1.56 4.08
C VAL A 529 59.11 2.12 2.68
N LYS A 530 60.27 1.75 2.10
CA LYS A 530 60.75 2.33 0.83
C LYS A 530 60.40 1.51 -0.41
N ARG A 531 60.27 0.18 -0.27
CA ARG A 531 60.09 -0.71 -1.43
C ARG A 531 58.62 -0.72 -1.85
N ALA A 532 58.35 -0.29 -3.09
CA ALA A 532 57.00 -0.21 -3.64
C ALA A 532 56.22 -1.54 -3.53
N GLY A 533 56.85 -2.68 -3.83
CA GLY A 533 56.19 -3.99 -3.72
C GLY A 533 55.75 -4.33 -2.30
N THR A 534 56.53 -3.95 -1.29
CA THR A 534 56.19 -4.15 0.13
C THR A 534 55.04 -3.25 0.55
N ILE A 535 55.01 -1.99 0.07
CA ILE A 535 53.90 -1.06 0.32
C ILE A 535 52.59 -1.64 -0.26
N CYS A 536 52.61 -2.14 -1.50
CA CYS A 536 51.42 -2.74 -2.12
C CYS A 536 50.92 -3.98 -1.37
N LEU A 537 51.83 -4.86 -0.91
CA LEU A 537 51.47 -6.04 -0.12
C LEU A 537 50.86 -5.64 1.23
N LEU A 538 51.48 -4.71 1.94
CA LEU A 538 50.95 -4.21 3.22
C LEU A 538 49.59 -3.54 3.03
N LEU A 539 49.40 -2.69 2.03
CA LEU A 539 48.09 -2.06 1.75
C LEU A 539 47.01 -3.10 1.44
N LYS A 540 47.34 -4.15 0.68
CA LYS A 540 46.40 -5.23 0.38
C LYS A 540 45.98 -5.97 1.66
N GLU A 541 46.93 -6.29 2.52
CA GLU A 541 46.69 -7.07 3.74
C GLU A 541 46.05 -6.22 4.85
N ILE A 542 46.38 -4.92 4.95
CA ILE A 542 45.67 -3.95 5.80
C ILE A 542 44.21 -3.86 5.36
N LYS A 543 43.94 -3.79 4.06
CA LYS A 543 42.57 -3.80 3.53
C LYS A 543 41.82 -5.08 3.90
N GLN A 544 42.48 -6.24 3.83
CA GLN A 544 41.89 -7.51 4.26
C GLN A 544 41.63 -7.55 5.77
N LEU A 545 42.53 -7.00 6.59
CA LEU A 545 42.31 -6.85 8.02
C LEU A 545 41.16 -5.90 8.33
N GLU A 546 41.05 -4.79 7.58
CA GLU A 546 39.96 -3.84 7.71
C GLU A 546 38.62 -4.53 7.42
N GLU A 547 38.52 -5.23 6.28
CA GLU A 547 37.36 -6.03 5.89
C GLU A 547 37.01 -7.09 6.96
N ALA A 548 38.01 -7.81 7.49
CA ALA A 548 37.80 -8.83 8.52
C ALA A 548 37.46 -8.25 9.91
N SER A 549 37.95 -7.06 10.24
CA SER A 549 37.68 -6.38 11.52
C SER A 549 36.30 -5.73 11.56
N GLN A 550 35.75 -5.39 10.39
CA GLN A 550 34.38 -4.89 10.20
C GLN A 550 33.34 -6.02 10.17
N ASP A 551 33.78 -7.27 9.96
CA ASP A 551 32.96 -8.49 9.97
C ASP A 551 32.75 -9.10 11.37
N THR A 552 32.45 -8.25 12.37
CA THR A 552 31.99 -8.74 13.69
C THR A 552 30.54 -9.24 13.59
N ALA A 553 30.32 -10.35 12.91
CA ALA A 553 29.03 -11.01 12.86
C ALA A 553 28.85 -11.95 14.06
N THR A 554 27.68 -11.87 14.71
CA THR A 554 27.35 -12.83 15.77
C THR A 554 27.13 -14.20 15.16
N LEU A 555 27.93 -15.19 15.56
CA LEU A 555 27.79 -16.57 15.08
C LEU A 555 26.54 -17.23 15.65
N ILE A 556 25.76 -17.86 14.78
CA ILE A 556 24.58 -18.65 15.10
C ILE A 556 24.76 -20.05 14.50
N GLU A 557 24.92 -21.05 15.36
CA GLU A 557 25.23 -22.43 14.95
C GLU A 557 23.98 -23.29 14.66
N TYR A 558 22.98 -22.70 13.99
CA TYR A 558 21.73 -23.40 13.65
C TYR A 558 21.40 -23.28 12.16
N SER A 559 20.37 -24.04 11.74
CA SER A 559 19.88 -24.08 10.36
C SER A 559 19.57 -22.68 9.83
N PRO A 560 20.28 -22.19 8.80
CA PRO A 560 20.04 -20.88 8.21
C PRO A 560 18.60 -20.71 7.73
N TYR A 561 18.05 -21.75 7.11
CA TYR A 561 16.66 -21.76 6.66
C TYR A 561 15.67 -21.57 7.83
N CYS A 562 15.82 -22.31 8.92
CA CYS A 562 14.88 -22.22 10.05
C CYS A 562 15.02 -20.89 10.79
N PHE A 563 16.26 -20.43 11.00
CA PHE A 563 16.50 -19.14 11.63
C PHE A 563 16.03 -17.98 10.76
N GLY A 564 16.20 -18.07 9.44
CA GLY A 564 15.67 -17.10 8.48
C GLY A 564 14.16 -16.94 8.59
N LYS A 565 13.40 -18.05 8.66
CA LYS A 565 11.93 -18.00 8.88
C LYS A 565 11.52 -17.33 10.19
N ILE A 566 12.28 -17.55 11.27
CA ILE A 566 12.06 -16.84 12.54
C ILE A 566 12.32 -15.35 12.33
N LEU A 567 13.47 -15.01 11.74
CA LEU A 567 13.90 -13.63 11.56
C LEU A 567 12.94 -12.84 10.67
N ASP A 568 12.49 -13.43 9.57
CA ASP A 568 11.51 -12.81 8.66
C ASP A 568 10.18 -12.52 9.36
N TYR A 569 9.69 -13.45 10.20
CA TYR A 569 8.48 -13.21 10.99
C TYR A 569 8.69 -12.13 12.04
N LEU A 570 9.84 -12.11 12.71
CA LEU A 570 10.19 -11.01 13.64
C LEU A 570 10.24 -9.67 12.92
N ARG A 571 10.80 -9.59 11.69
CA ARG A 571 10.82 -8.36 10.89
C ARG A 571 9.39 -7.87 10.62
N LEU A 572 8.52 -8.75 10.15
CA LEU A 572 7.11 -8.40 9.91
C LEU A 572 6.42 -7.96 11.21
N LYS A 573 6.62 -8.68 12.31
CA LYS A 573 6.08 -8.29 13.61
C LYS A 573 6.60 -6.93 14.10
N HIS A 574 7.86 -6.62 13.86
CA HIS A 574 8.39 -5.31 14.18
C HIS A 574 7.69 -4.23 13.35
N LEU A 575 7.53 -4.43 12.04
CA LEU A 575 6.81 -3.50 11.17
C LEU A 575 5.33 -3.33 11.60
N GLU A 576 4.67 -4.39 12.04
CA GLU A 576 3.30 -4.36 12.59
C GLU A 576 3.22 -3.50 13.85
N THR A 577 4.16 -3.66 14.80
CA THR A 577 4.21 -2.81 16.01
C THR A 577 4.46 -1.32 15.71
N LEU A 578 5.03 -1.00 14.55
CA LEU A 578 5.21 0.36 14.04
C LEU A 578 3.99 0.88 13.24
N GLY A 579 2.95 0.06 13.05
CA GLY A 579 1.76 0.39 12.27
C GLY A 579 2.03 0.52 10.76
N LEU A 580 3.08 -0.13 10.25
CA LEU A 580 3.48 -0.04 8.85
C LEU A 580 2.90 -1.16 7.97
N ILE A 581 2.50 -2.26 8.58
CA ILE A 581 1.84 -3.40 7.93
C ILE A 581 0.75 -3.97 8.84
N ASP A 582 -0.17 -4.74 8.26
CA ASP A 582 -1.15 -5.55 9.00
C ASP A 582 -0.51 -6.77 9.68
N GLU A 583 -1.28 -7.40 10.57
CA GLU A 583 -0.92 -8.60 11.32
C GLU A 583 -0.39 -9.71 10.38
N PRO A 584 0.88 -10.13 10.50
CA PRO A 584 1.46 -11.11 9.60
C PRO A 584 1.02 -12.53 9.96
N ALA A 585 0.84 -13.35 8.92
CA ALA A 585 0.61 -14.79 9.09
C ALA A 585 1.79 -15.48 9.81
N LEU A 586 1.49 -16.59 10.49
CA LEU A 586 2.52 -17.42 11.12
C LEU A 586 3.51 -17.99 10.07
N PRO A 587 4.77 -18.28 10.45
CA PRO A 587 5.78 -18.76 9.52
C PRO A 587 5.36 -20.06 8.82
N THR A 588 5.34 -20.03 7.48
CA THR A 588 5.15 -21.22 6.65
C THR A 588 6.48 -21.92 6.40
N VAL A 589 6.52 -23.23 6.65
CA VAL A 589 7.73 -24.07 6.57
C VAL A 589 7.38 -25.40 5.90
N CYS A 590 8.19 -25.83 4.93
CA CYS A 590 8.00 -27.13 4.28
C CYS A 590 8.00 -28.29 5.30
N GLU A 591 7.21 -29.33 4.99
CA GLU A 591 6.94 -30.44 5.91
C GLU A 591 8.22 -31.17 6.35
N SER A 592 9.23 -31.22 5.47
CA SER A 592 10.53 -31.84 5.77
C SER A 592 11.34 -31.10 6.85
N GLN A 593 11.12 -29.79 7.02
CA GLN A 593 11.84 -28.94 7.97
C GLN A 593 11.03 -28.62 9.24
N LYS A 594 9.72 -28.89 9.27
CA LYS A 594 8.83 -28.56 10.40
C LYS A 594 9.35 -28.98 11.78
N LYS A 595 9.77 -30.24 11.93
CA LYS A 595 10.35 -30.75 13.20
C LYS A 595 11.66 -30.04 13.59
N ARG A 596 12.45 -29.62 12.60
CA ARG A 596 13.69 -28.87 12.83
C ARG A 596 13.38 -27.43 13.23
N PHE A 597 12.45 -26.80 12.53
CA PHE A 597 11.98 -25.45 12.81
C PHE A 597 11.44 -25.33 14.24
N GLU A 598 10.54 -26.21 14.67
CA GLU A 598 10.01 -26.22 16.04
C GLU A 598 11.11 -26.35 17.11
N LYS A 599 12.17 -27.13 16.84
CA LYS A 599 13.31 -27.27 17.76
C LYS A 599 14.13 -25.98 17.86
N VAL A 600 14.39 -25.33 16.73
CA VAL A 600 15.11 -24.05 16.68
C VAL A 600 14.29 -22.97 17.38
N VAL A 601 12.98 -22.91 17.13
CA VAL A 601 12.07 -21.96 17.81
C VAL A 601 12.08 -22.19 19.32
N LYS A 602 11.90 -23.43 19.80
CA LYS A 602 11.89 -23.72 21.25
C LYS A 602 13.23 -23.43 21.94
N TYR A 603 14.33 -23.44 21.19
CA TYR A 603 15.63 -23.03 21.71
C TYR A 603 15.68 -21.52 21.91
N TYR A 604 15.35 -20.73 20.88
CA TYR A 604 15.40 -19.28 20.94
C TYR A 604 14.26 -18.65 21.74
N PHE A 605 13.12 -19.32 21.80
CA PHE A 605 11.89 -18.90 22.46
C PHE A 605 11.43 -20.01 23.41
N PRO A 606 12.08 -20.18 24.58
CA PRO A 606 11.77 -21.26 25.50
C PRO A 606 10.44 -21.08 26.26
N GLY A 607 9.76 -22.18 26.55
CA GLY A 607 8.52 -22.16 27.34
C GLY A 607 7.34 -21.56 26.56
N ASN A 608 6.58 -20.67 27.19
CA ASN A 608 5.37 -20.11 26.59
C ASN A 608 5.66 -19.14 25.43
N CYS A 609 6.85 -18.53 25.37
CA CYS A 609 7.17 -17.60 24.28
C CYS A 609 7.35 -18.31 22.93
N SER A 610 7.50 -19.65 22.86
CA SER A 610 7.49 -20.36 21.57
C SER A 610 6.18 -20.17 20.80
N LYS A 611 5.07 -19.96 21.51
CA LYS A 611 3.75 -19.70 20.89
C LYS A 611 3.72 -18.41 20.08
N PHE A 612 4.58 -17.45 20.43
CA PHE A 612 4.73 -16.21 19.67
C PHE A 612 5.10 -16.47 18.20
N ILE A 613 5.85 -17.54 17.92
CA ILE A 613 6.28 -17.91 16.57
C ILE A 613 5.47 -19.11 16.02
N LEU A 614 5.02 -20.03 16.89
CA LEU A 614 4.36 -21.28 16.48
C LEU A 614 2.82 -21.22 16.45
N GLY A 615 2.21 -20.19 17.04
CA GLY A 615 0.77 -20.15 17.34
C GLY A 615 0.43 -20.76 18.69
#